data_AF-W9TRS4-F1
#
_entry.id   AF-W9TRS4-F1
#
_cell.length_a   1.000
_cell.length_b   1.000
_cell.length_c   1.000
_cell.angle_alpha   90.00
_cell.angle_beta   90.00
_cell.angle_gamma   90.00
#
_symmetry.space_group_name_H-M   'P 1'
#
loop_
_entity.id
_entity.type
_entity.pdbx_description
1 polymer ?
#
loop_
_entity_poly.entity_id
_entity_poly.type
_entity_poly.pdbx_seq_one_letter_code
_entity_poly.pdbx_strand_id
1 'polypeptide(L)'
;MNASATAQHTALQLAISESAPLDSLPARRTAQPLPSPAVLRQRLPLDAALAERIHNDRNAIRAVLDGRDPRLLVVVGPCSLHDPVAALEYAERLADLAPEVDDQLLLVMRAYVEKPRTTVGWKGLVYDPQLDGSGDMAEGLRLSRRLMLDILATGLPLASELLQPLAAGYFDDLLGWAAIGARTSESQIHREMVSGLDLPVGFKNGTDGSLGIACDAMRSAAHPHRHFGMDALGHPALLETHGNPDTHLVLRGGMARPTTMPPASLPRAPRWRSRASPRGSWSIAATPTAARTRCASRKCSAACSHSAWPAIAACAA
;
A
#
# COMPACT_ATOMS: atom_id res chain seq x y z
N MET A 1 -34.25 14.20 -9.19
CA MET A 1 -33.97 13.36 -10.37
C MET A 1 -33.51 11.93 -10.00
N ASN A 2 -34.00 11.33 -8.89
CA ASN A 2 -33.54 10.01 -8.41
C ASN A 2 -34.55 8.86 -8.55
N ALA A 3 -35.76 9.10 -9.06
CA ALA A 3 -36.77 8.05 -9.23
C ALA A 3 -36.52 7.17 -10.49
N SER A 4 -35.79 7.69 -11.48
CA SER A 4 -35.58 7.02 -12.77
C SER A 4 -34.55 5.88 -12.72
N ALA A 5 -33.51 6.03 -11.90
CA ALA A 5 -32.44 5.02 -11.80
C ALA A 5 -32.90 3.77 -11.04
N THR A 6 -33.69 3.96 -9.97
CA THR A 6 -34.26 2.84 -9.19
C THR A 6 -35.26 2.03 -10.02
N ALA A 7 -36.11 2.70 -10.81
CA ALA A 7 -37.07 2.05 -11.71
C ALA A 7 -36.38 1.25 -12.83
N GLN A 8 -35.28 1.78 -13.39
CA GLN A 8 -34.48 1.08 -14.39
C GLN A 8 -33.76 -0.14 -13.80
N HIS A 9 -33.30 -0.08 -12.55
CA HIS A 9 -32.68 -1.21 -11.86
C HIS A 9 -33.68 -2.34 -11.60
N THR A 10 -34.91 -2.01 -11.17
CA THR A 10 -36.00 -2.97 -10.98
C THR A 10 -36.45 -3.60 -12.30
N ALA A 11 -36.55 -2.81 -13.37
CA ALA A 11 -36.90 -3.31 -14.70
C ALA A 11 -35.84 -4.26 -15.27
N LEU A 12 -34.55 -4.01 -15.02
CA LEU A 12 -33.46 -4.89 -15.44
C LEU A 12 -33.46 -6.23 -14.67
N GLN A 13 -33.75 -6.19 -13.36
CA GLN A 13 -33.90 -7.40 -12.53
C GLN A 13 -35.07 -8.28 -12.99
N LEU A 14 -36.16 -7.67 -13.43
CA LEU A 14 -37.30 -8.39 -14.02
C LEU A 14 -36.94 -8.98 -15.40
N ALA A 15 -36.22 -8.24 -16.25
CA ALA A 15 -35.81 -8.71 -17.58
C ALA A 15 -34.79 -9.87 -17.54
N ILE A 16 -33.91 -9.91 -16.54
CA ILE A 16 -32.96 -11.03 -16.33
C ILE A 16 -33.70 -12.30 -15.88
N SER A 17 -34.89 -12.17 -15.30
CA SER A 17 -35.70 -13.30 -14.81
C SER A 17 -36.48 -14.01 -15.93
N GLU A 18 -36.63 -13.39 -17.11
CA GLU A 18 -37.41 -13.95 -18.25
C GLU A 18 -36.56 -14.70 -19.29
N SER A 19 -35.23 -14.66 -19.21
CA SER A 19 -34.39 -15.50 -20.09
C SER A 19 -34.37 -16.95 -19.61
N ALA A 20 -34.77 -17.86 -20.50
CA ALA A 20 -34.89 -19.31 -20.27
C ALA A 20 -33.76 -19.93 -19.40
N PRO A 21 -34.07 -20.92 -18.54
CA PRO A 21 -33.08 -21.53 -17.67
C PRO A 21 -32.07 -22.29 -18.52
N LEU A 22 -30.85 -21.75 -18.63
CA LEU A 22 -29.69 -22.56 -19.00
C LEU A 22 -29.58 -23.68 -17.97
N ASP A 23 -29.77 -24.92 -18.43
CA ASP A 23 -29.80 -26.14 -17.64
C ASP A 23 -28.82 -26.14 -16.45
N SER A 24 -29.35 -26.54 -15.30
CA SER A 24 -28.79 -26.44 -13.95
C SER A 24 -27.54 -27.30 -13.73
N LEU A 25 -26.39 -26.84 -14.25
CA LEU A 25 -25.10 -27.18 -13.66
C LEU A 25 -24.94 -26.42 -12.33
N PRO A 26 -24.33 -27.01 -11.28
CA PRO A 26 -24.00 -26.25 -10.08
C PRO A 26 -23.19 -25.03 -10.51
N ALA A 27 -23.69 -23.84 -10.18
CA ALA A 27 -23.05 -22.60 -10.57
C ALA A 27 -21.62 -22.62 -10.03
N ARG A 28 -20.63 -22.63 -10.93
CA ARG A 28 -19.20 -22.57 -10.56
C ARG A 28 -18.83 -21.26 -9.85
N ARG A 29 -19.76 -20.30 -9.77
CA ARG A 29 -19.61 -18.99 -9.17
C ARG A 29 -20.93 -18.56 -8.53
N THR A 30 -20.86 -18.13 -7.28
CA THR A 30 -21.85 -17.29 -6.62
C THR A 30 -21.34 -15.85 -6.56
N ALA A 31 -22.23 -14.88 -6.42
CA ALA A 31 -21.87 -13.48 -6.31
C ALA A 31 -22.65 -12.83 -5.17
N GLN A 32 -21.93 -12.14 -4.29
CA GLN A 32 -22.48 -11.25 -3.28
C GLN A 32 -21.92 -9.85 -3.55
N PRO A 33 -22.78 -8.83 -3.67
CA PRO A 33 -22.30 -7.46 -3.86
C PRO A 33 -21.60 -6.94 -2.59
N LEU A 34 -20.51 -6.21 -2.78
CA LEU A 34 -19.83 -5.45 -1.72
C LEU A 34 -20.30 -3.99 -1.75
N PRO A 35 -20.27 -3.27 -0.60
CA PRO A 35 -20.49 -1.82 -0.62
C PRO A 35 -19.45 -1.16 -1.53
N SER A 36 -19.80 -0.13 -2.29
CA SER A 36 -18.84 0.59 -3.13
C SER A 36 -17.90 1.48 -2.30
N PRO A 37 -16.76 1.93 -2.87
CA PRO A 37 -15.88 2.89 -2.22
C PRO A 37 -16.60 4.13 -1.70
N ALA A 38 -17.46 4.75 -2.51
CA ALA A 38 -18.22 5.93 -2.15
C ALA A 38 -19.17 5.66 -0.97
N VAL A 39 -19.88 4.52 -0.99
CA VAL A 39 -20.77 4.14 0.12
C VAL A 39 -20.00 3.94 1.41
N LEU A 40 -18.83 3.29 1.35
CA LEU A 40 -18.02 3.08 2.55
C LEU A 40 -17.45 4.39 3.09
N ARG A 41 -16.91 5.25 2.22
CA ARG A 41 -16.42 6.59 2.59
C ARG A 41 -17.51 7.47 3.18
N GLN A 42 -18.74 7.38 2.67
CA GLN A 42 -19.87 8.12 3.24
C GLN A 42 -20.24 7.63 4.65
N ARG A 43 -20.19 6.32 4.91
CA ARG A 43 -20.50 5.73 6.22
C ARG A 43 -19.39 5.96 7.24
N LEU A 44 -18.15 6.04 6.79
CA LEU A 44 -16.94 6.23 7.59
C LEU A 44 -16.14 7.40 7.00
N PRO A 45 -16.62 8.65 7.18
CA PRO A 45 -16.02 9.80 6.54
C PRO A 45 -14.64 10.09 7.12
N LEU A 46 -13.75 10.52 6.24
CA LEU A 46 -12.52 11.21 6.62
C LEU A 46 -12.90 12.67 6.93
N ASP A 47 -12.69 13.11 8.16
CA ASP A 47 -12.97 14.50 8.51
C ASP A 47 -11.94 15.46 7.90
N ALA A 48 -12.27 16.75 7.86
CA ALA A 48 -11.44 17.75 7.20
C ALA A 48 -10.07 17.94 7.88
N ALA A 49 -9.99 17.78 9.21
CA ALA A 49 -8.73 17.94 9.94
C ALA A 49 -7.76 16.78 9.63
N LEU A 50 -8.27 15.55 9.59
CA LEU A 50 -7.51 14.39 9.18
C LEU A 50 -7.13 14.44 7.70
N ALA A 51 -8.01 14.95 6.82
CA ALA A 51 -7.69 15.14 5.40
C ALA A 51 -6.51 16.11 5.20
N GLU A 52 -6.53 17.26 5.88
CA GLU A 52 -5.40 18.21 5.88
C GLU A 52 -4.13 17.58 6.46
N ARG A 53 -4.27 16.80 7.53
CA ARG A 53 -3.13 16.09 8.13
C ARG A 53 -2.49 15.12 7.15
N ILE A 54 -3.28 14.29 6.46
CA ILE A 54 -2.79 13.34 5.45
C ILE A 54 -2.13 14.08 4.29
N HIS A 55 -2.68 15.22 3.86
CA HIS A 55 -2.05 16.06 2.84
C HIS A 55 -0.64 16.51 3.29
N ASN A 56 -0.52 16.98 4.53
CA ASN A 56 0.77 17.39 5.11
C ASN A 56 1.74 16.21 5.27
N ASP A 57 1.24 15.04 5.69
CA ASP A 57 2.03 13.82 5.82
C ASP A 57 2.60 13.38 4.48
N ARG A 58 1.78 13.38 3.41
CA ARG A 58 2.24 13.08 2.04
C ARG A 58 3.33 14.06 1.60
N ASN A 59 3.19 15.34 1.92
CA ASN A 59 4.19 16.35 1.59
C ASN A 59 5.50 16.17 2.38
N ALA A 60 5.43 15.80 3.66
CA ALA A 60 6.60 15.46 4.47
C ALA A 60 7.32 14.22 3.92
N ILE A 61 6.58 13.18 3.57
CA ILE A 61 7.11 11.96 2.95
C ILE A 61 7.77 12.29 1.60
N ARG A 62 7.14 13.11 0.75
CA ARG A 62 7.76 13.61 -0.49
C ARG A 62 9.05 14.36 -0.22
N ALA A 63 9.08 15.23 0.80
CA ALA A 63 10.27 16.00 1.13
C ALA A 63 11.44 15.11 1.55
N VAL A 64 11.19 14.07 2.35
CA VAL A 64 12.19 13.06 2.72
C VAL A 64 12.66 12.27 1.50
N LEU A 65 11.72 11.80 0.67
CA LEU A 65 12.06 11.06 -0.55
C LEU A 65 12.82 11.92 -1.57
N ASP A 66 12.56 13.22 -1.65
CA ASP A 66 13.29 14.16 -2.50
C ASP A 66 14.64 14.60 -1.91
N GLY A 67 14.95 14.22 -0.66
CA GLY A 67 16.14 14.68 0.07
C GLY A 67 16.10 16.16 0.48
N ARG A 68 14.92 16.78 0.45
CA ARG A 68 14.68 18.16 0.95
C ARG A 68 14.52 18.19 2.47
N ASP A 69 14.08 17.08 3.05
CA ASP A 69 14.07 16.82 4.48
C ASP A 69 15.13 15.74 4.77
N PRO A 70 16.13 16.00 5.65
CA PRO A 70 17.23 15.08 5.88
C PRO A 70 16.86 13.87 6.75
N ARG A 71 15.65 13.84 7.31
CA ARG A 71 15.19 12.73 8.15
C ARG A 71 15.09 11.44 7.36
N LEU A 72 15.13 10.32 8.08
CA LEU A 72 14.89 9.00 7.53
C LEU A 72 13.40 8.65 7.62
N LEU A 73 12.76 8.34 6.50
CA LEU A 73 11.40 7.80 6.49
C LEU A 73 11.41 6.36 7.04
N VAL A 74 10.65 6.09 8.09
CA VAL A 74 10.59 4.76 8.73
C VAL A 74 9.17 4.22 8.68
N VAL A 75 8.94 3.23 7.81
CA VAL A 75 7.66 2.51 7.75
C VAL A 75 7.74 1.30 8.69
N VAL A 76 7.05 1.37 9.82
CA VAL A 76 7.17 0.37 10.90
C VAL A 76 5.82 -0.01 11.48
N GLY A 77 5.67 -1.28 11.85
CA GLY A 77 4.45 -1.80 12.45
C GLY A 77 4.29 -3.30 12.27
N PRO A 78 3.15 -3.86 12.70
CA PRO A 78 2.85 -5.28 12.58
C PRO A 78 2.86 -5.74 11.13
N CYS A 79 3.16 -7.03 10.92
CA CYS A 79 3.23 -7.58 9.57
C CYS A 79 1.88 -7.53 8.82
N SER A 80 0.78 -7.66 9.56
CA SER A 80 -0.61 -7.50 9.12
C SER A 80 -1.50 -7.24 10.32
N LEU A 81 -2.49 -6.36 10.16
CA LEU A 81 -3.50 -6.06 11.18
C LEU A 81 -4.53 -7.19 11.23
N HIS A 82 -4.74 -7.76 12.42
CA HIS A 82 -5.71 -8.84 12.67
C HIS A 82 -6.50 -8.61 13.96
N ASP A 83 -5.92 -7.91 14.93
CA ASP A 83 -6.56 -7.47 16.16
C ASP A 83 -6.59 -5.93 16.19
N PRO A 84 -7.77 -5.29 16.07
CA PRO A 84 -7.91 -3.84 16.17
C PRO A 84 -7.43 -3.24 17.49
N VAL A 85 -7.59 -3.96 18.61
CA VAL A 85 -7.22 -3.44 19.94
C VAL A 85 -5.70 -3.36 20.05
N ALA A 86 -5.00 -4.44 19.75
CA ALA A 86 -3.53 -4.46 19.74
C ALA A 86 -2.94 -3.49 18.69
N ALA A 87 -3.63 -3.28 17.57
CA ALA A 87 -3.20 -2.31 16.57
C ALA A 87 -3.27 -0.87 17.08
N LEU A 88 -4.32 -0.50 17.82
CA LEU A 88 -4.45 0.83 18.41
C LEU A 88 -3.45 1.03 19.56
N GLU A 89 -3.25 0.03 20.41
CA GLU A 89 -2.22 0.10 21.46
C GLU A 89 -0.81 0.32 20.85
N TYR A 90 -0.51 -0.33 19.74
CA TYR A 90 0.74 -0.10 19.01
C TYR A 90 0.81 1.33 18.44
N ALA A 91 -0.30 1.83 17.88
CA ALA A 91 -0.39 3.17 17.33
C ALA A 91 -0.16 4.25 18.40
N GLU A 92 -0.76 4.11 19.58
CA GLU A 92 -0.57 5.04 20.70
C GLU A 92 0.90 5.09 21.13
N ARG A 93 1.53 3.92 21.35
CA ARG A 93 2.95 3.86 21.71
C ARG A 93 3.88 4.43 20.65
N LEU A 94 3.56 4.23 19.37
CA LEU A 94 4.33 4.79 18.26
C LEU A 94 4.13 6.31 18.14
N ALA A 95 2.93 6.80 18.47
CA ALA A 95 2.62 8.24 18.49
C ALA A 95 3.37 8.95 19.63
N ASP A 96 3.48 8.32 20.80
CA ASP A 96 4.27 8.83 21.92
C ASP A 96 5.77 8.91 21.56
N LEU A 97 6.30 7.92 20.82
CA LEU A 97 7.70 7.90 20.39
C LEU A 97 7.99 8.92 19.28
N ALA A 98 7.03 9.21 18.40
CA ALA A 98 7.23 10.07 17.24
C ALA A 98 7.89 11.42 17.55
N PRO A 99 7.43 12.24 18.53
CA PRO A 99 8.07 13.51 18.85
C PRO A 99 9.48 13.37 19.46
N GLU A 100 9.81 12.22 20.08
CA GLU A 100 11.13 12.00 20.68
C GLU A 100 12.23 11.78 19.63
N VAL A 101 11.85 11.37 18.41
CA VAL A 101 12.78 11.04 17.31
C VAL A 101 12.57 11.90 16.06
N ASP A 102 11.69 12.91 16.13
CA ASP A 102 11.25 13.71 14.98
C ASP A 102 12.37 14.55 14.35
N ASP A 103 13.49 14.76 15.06
CA ASP A 103 14.69 15.43 14.54
C ASP A 103 15.44 14.57 13.51
N GLN A 104 15.27 13.25 13.54
CA GLN A 104 16.03 12.29 12.75
C GLN A 104 15.14 11.37 11.90
N LEU A 105 13.95 11.03 12.37
CA LEU A 105 13.08 10.02 11.78
C LEU A 105 11.69 10.59 11.47
N LEU A 106 11.16 10.27 10.30
CA LEU A 106 9.75 10.44 9.97
C LEU A 106 9.06 9.07 10.10
N LEU A 107 8.39 8.84 11.23
CA LEU A 107 7.71 7.57 11.50
C LEU A 107 6.39 7.48 10.73
N VAL A 108 6.15 6.36 10.06
CA VAL A 108 4.89 6.02 9.39
C VAL A 108 4.44 4.64 9.84
N MET A 109 3.23 4.55 10.37
CA MET A 109 2.70 3.28 10.87
C MET A 109 2.29 2.38 9.71
N ARG A 110 2.79 1.14 9.74
CA ARG A 110 2.41 0.08 8.82
C ARG A 110 1.04 -0.51 9.21
N ALA A 111 0.04 -0.34 8.35
CA ALA A 111 -1.33 -0.80 8.51
C ALA A 111 -1.77 -1.73 7.37
N TYR A 112 -1.15 -2.91 7.27
CA TYR A 112 -1.43 -3.87 6.19
C TYR A 112 -2.66 -4.70 6.54
N VAL A 113 -3.77 -4.46 5.84
CA VAL A 113 -5.05 -5.15 6.06
C VAL A 113 -5.29 -6.34 5.12
N GLU A 114 -4.46 -6.48 4.09
CA GLU A 114 -4.40 -7.63 3.20
C GLU A 114 -3.06 -8.37 3.40
N LYS A 115 -3.03 -9.69 3.19
CA LYS A 115 -1.78 -10.47 3.24
C LYS A 115 -1.67 -11.39 2.03
N PRO A 116 -0.59 -11.31 1.23
CA PRO A 116 -0.49 -12.10 0.01
C PRO A 116 -0.24 -13.57 0.35
N ARG A 117 -0.88 -14.50 -0.36
CA ARG A 117 -0.75 -15.95 -0.16
C ARG A 117 -0.51 -16.68 -1.47
N THR A 118 0.34 -17.70 -1.43
CA THR A 118 0.56 -18.66 -2.53
C THR A 118 -0.21 -19.97 -2.31
N THR A 119 -0.58 -20.26 -1.07
CA THR A 119 -1.32 -21.46 -0.63
C THR A 119 -2.54 -21.04 0.17
N VAL A 120 -3.28 -22.00 0.72
CA VAL A 120 -4.40 -21.73 1.63
C VAL A 120 -3.87 -21.11 2.93
N GLY A 121 -4.59 -20.12 3.44
CA GLY A 121 -4.31 -19.44 4.70
C GLY A 121 -5.08 -18.12 4.79
N TRP A 122 -5.16 -17.56 6.01
CA TRP A 122 -5.87 -16.29 6.25
C TRP A 122 -5.36 -15.17 5.33
N LYS A 123 -6.28 -14.47 4.67
CA LYS A 123 -5.99 -13.50 3.58
C LYS A 123 -5.88 -12.05 4.05
N GLY A 124 -6.17 -11.77 5.31
CA GLY A 124 -6.14 -10.42 5.89
C GLY A 124 -7.50 -10.00 6.47
N LEU A 125 -7.49 -8.93 7.25
CA LEU A 125 -8.65 -8.38 7.95
C LEU A 125 -9.79 -8.04 6.98
N VAL A 126 -9.45 -7.54 5.78
CA VAL A 126 -10.45 -7.23 4.74
C VAL A 126 -11.19 -8.49 4.27
N TYR A 127 -10.53 -9.64 4.25
CA TYR A 127 -11.11 -10.86 3.69
C TYR A 127 -11.85 -11.71 4.72
N ASP A 128 -11.39 -11.73 5.95
CA ASP A 128 -11.90 -12.63 7.00
C ASP A 128 -11.64 -11.98 8.38
N PRO A 129 -12.47 -10.99 8.77
CA PRO A 129 -12.20 -10.18 9.96
C PRO A 129 -12.38 -10.93 11.28
N GLN A 130 -13.19 -12.00 11.30
CA GLN A 130 -13.42 -12.84 12.48
C GLN A 130 -12.41 -13.98 12.64
N LEU A 131 -11.51 -14.18 11.66
CA LEU A 131 -10.54 -15.28 11.64
C LEU A 131 -11.18 -16.68 11.69
N ASP A 132 -12.45 -16.79 11.25
CA ASP A 132 -13.26 -18.01 11.31
C ASP A 132 -13.51 -18.64 9.93
N GLY A 133 -13.04 -17.99 8.86
CA GLY A 133 -13.21 -18.45 7.48
C GLY A 133 -14.57 -18.11 6.88
N SER A 134 -15.41 -17.32 7.56
CA SER A 134 -16.71 -16.85 7.05
C SER A 134 -16.59 -16.03 5.77
N GLY A 135 -15.46 -15.31 5.62
CA GLY A 135 -15.21 -14.52 4.42
C GLY A 135 -16.05 -13.24 4.34
N ASP A 136 -16.53 -12.70 5.47
CA ASP A 136 -17.36 -11.49 5.49
C ASP A 136 -16.54 -10.23 5.10
N MET A 137 -16.38 -10.03 3.80
CA MET A 137 -15.65 -8.91 3.23
C MET A 137 -16.35 -7.57 3.42
N ALA A 138 -17.69 -7.55 3.56
CA ALA A 138 -18.42 -6.30 3.79
C ALA A 138 -18.06 -5.75 5.17
N GLU A 139 -18.05 -6.63 6.18
CA GLU A 139 -17.57 -6.29 7.51
C GLU A 139 -16.06 -6.03 7.52
N GLY A 140 -15.27 -6.81 6.78
CA GLY A 140 -13.82 -6.64 6.70
C GLY A 140 -13.39 -5.28 6.16
N LEU A 141 -14.07 -4.80 5.12
CA LEU A 141 -13.89 -3.44 4.58
C LEU A 141 -14.25 -2.37 5.62
N ARG A 142 -15.39 -2.53 6.30
CA ARG A 142 -15.87 -1.59 7.33
C ARG A 142 -14.91 -1.51 8.51
N LEU A 143 -14.51 -2.66 9.05
CA LEU A 143 -13.60 -2.76 10.18
C LEU A 143 -12.22 -2.21 9.84
N SER A 144 -11.67 -2.57 8.67
CA SER A 144 -10.37 -2.08 8.21
C SER A 144 -10.34 -0.56 8.08
N ARG A 145 -11.39 0.04 7.47
CA ARG A 145 -11.46 1.50 7.32
C ARG A 145 -11.62 2.21 8.65
N ARG A 146 -12.47 1.69 9.54
CA ARG A 146 -12.64 2.22 10.91
C ARG A 146 -11.31 2.21 11.65
N LEU A 147 -10.61 1.08 11.66
CA LEU A 147 -9.32 0.95 12.32
C LEU A 147 -8.27 1.93 11.76
N MET A 148 -8.22 2.12 10.44
CA MET A 148 -7.31 3.11 9.83
C MET A 148 -7.65 4.55 10.26
N LEU A 149 -8.94 4.92 10.33
CA LEU A 149 -9.36 6.22 10.83
C LEU A 149 -8.98 6.41 12.31
N ASP A 150 -9.18 5.38 13.13
CA ASP A 150 -8.86 5.42 14.56
C ASP A 150 -7.34 5.54 14.79
N ILE A 151 -6.52 4.89 13.96
CA ILE A 151 -5.05 5.07 13.99
C ILE A 151 -4.65 6.47 13.52
N LEU A 152 -5.26 7.00 12.45
CA LEU A 152 -4.97 8.37 11.99
C LEU A 152 -5.26 9.41 13.08
N ALA A 153 -6.27 9.16 13.92
CA ALA A 153 -6.61 10.03 15.04
C ALA A 153 -5.53 10.09 16.13
N THR A 154 -4.59 9.14 16.19
CA THR A 154 -3.40 9.24 17.06
C THR A 154 -2.35 10.22 16.54
N GLY A 155 -2.54 10.73 15.31
CA GLY A 155 -1.61 11.65 14.67
C GLY A 155 -0.46 10.98 13.91
N LEU A 156 -0.53 9.67 13.67
CA LEU A 156 0.45 8.95 12.87
C LEU A 156 0.03 8.88 11.39
N PRO A 157 0.96 9.13 10.44
CA PRO A 157 0.72 8.79 9.04
C PRO A 157 0.63 7.28 8.84
N LEU A 158 -0.17 6.85 7.87
CA LEU A 158 -0.39 5.44 7.54
C LEU A 158 0.30 4.99 6.25
N ALA A 159 0.82 3.77 6.30
CA ALA A 159 1.38 3.03 5.18
C ALA A 159 0.67 1.68 4.98
N SER A 160 0.28 1.35 3.75
CA SER A 160 -0.28 0.04 3.41
C SER A 160 0.33 -0.56 2.14
N GLU A 161 0.20 -1.88 1.94
CA GLU A 161 0.51 -2.53 0.67
C GLU A 161 -0.79 -2.73 -0.11
N LEU A 162 -0.82 -2.20 -1.34
CA LEU A 162 -1.99 -2.31 -2.22
C LEU A 162 -1.88 -3.61 -3.02
N LEU A 163 -2.58 -4.64 -2.55
CA LEU A 163 -2.53 -5.98 -3.15
C LEU A 163 -3.61 -6.22 -4.20
N GLN A 164 -4.82 -5.75 -3.93
CA GLN A 164 -5.94 -5.82 -4.85
C GLN A 164 -6.22 -4.42 -5.41
N PRO A 165 -5.98 -4.15 -6.70
CA PRO A 165 -6.25 -2.84 -7.28
C PRO A 165 -7.67 -2.33 -7.08
N LEU A 166 -8.65 -3.23 -7.04
CA LEU A 166 -10.05 -2.90 -6.77
C LEU A 166 -10.31 -2.46 -5.32
N ALA A 167 -9.44 -2.84 -4.38
CA ALA A 167 -9.55 -2.47 -2.98
C ALA A 167 -8.91 -1.11 -2.66
N ALA A 168 -8.05 -0.59 -3.55
CA ALA A 168 -7.33 0.67 -3.31
C ALA A 168 -8.28 1.85 -3.04
N GLY A 169 -9.36 1.96 -3.83
CA GLY A 169 -10.36 3.01 -3.68
C GLY A 169 -11.09 3.01 -2.33
N TYR A 170 -11.00 1.97 -1.51
CA TYR A 170 -11.61 1.98 -0.17
C TYR A 170 -10.75 2.67 0.88
N PHE A 171 -9.45 2.80 0.62
CA PHE A 171 -8.45 3.17 1.64
C PHE A 171 -7.47 4.25 1.18
N ASP A 172 -7.33 4.52 -0.12
CA ASP A 172 -6.31 5.44 -0.65
C ASP A 172 -6.37 6.86 -0.05
N ASP A 173 -7.54 7.31 0.38
CA ASP A 173 -7.77 8.60 1.02
C ASP A 173 -7.19 8.67 2.43
N LEU A 174 -6.89 7.52 3.03
CA LEU A 174 -6.36 7.38 4.39
C LEU A 174 -4.83 7.20 4.43
N LEU A 175 -4.18 7.04 3.27
CA LEU A 175 -2.76 6.67 3.20
C LEU A 175 -1.85 7.88 3.00
N GLY A 176 -0.78 7.94 3.78
CA GLY A 176 0.37 8.83 3.55
C GLY A 176 1.40 8.21 2.60
N TRP A 177 1.49 6.87 2.55
CA TRP A 177 2.43 6.12 1.71
C TRP A 177 1.85 4.76 1.33
N ALA A 178 2.24 4.20 0.19
CA ALA A 178 1.88 2.83 -0.18
C ALA A 178 3.05 2.01 -0.72
N ALA A 179 2.95 0.69 -0.59
CA ALA A 179 3.85 -0.27 -1.21
C ALA A 179 3.15 -1.04 -2.34
N ILE A 180 3.91 -1.37 -3.38
CA ILE A 180 3.60 -2.46 -4.31
C ILE A 180 4.54 -3.64 -4.01
N GLY A 181 3.92 -4.81 -3.80
CA GLY A 181 4.59 -6.05 -3.48
C GLY A 181 5.53 -6.53 -4.58
N ALA A 182 6.57 -7.27 -4.21
CA ALA A 182 7.55 -7.81 -5.18
C ALA A 182 6.95 -8.73 -6.24
N ARG A 183 5.79 -9.36 -5.96
CA ARG A 183 5.05 -10.23 -6.90
C ARG A 183 4.09 -9.45 -7.79
N THR A 184 3.83 -8.19 -7.46
CA THR A 184 2.89 -7.32 -8.18
C THR A 184 3.59 -6.12 -8.82
N SER A 185 4.87 -5.85 -8.53
CA SER A 185 5.66 -4.82 -9.21
C SER A 185 5.75 -5.04 -10.73
N GLU A 186 5.65 -6.29 -11.20
CA GLU A 186 5.63 -6.60 -12.64
C GLU A 186 4.22 -6.46 -13.26
N SER A 187 3.17 -6.40 -12.44
CA SER A 187 1.80 -6.36 -12.90
C SER A 187 1.45 -5.00 -13.53
N GLN A 188 0.99 -5.05 -14.78
CA GLN A 188 0.51 -3.86 -15.50
C GLN A 188 -0.62 -3.16 -14.74
N ILE A 189 -1.63 -3.90 -14.27
CA ILE A 189 -2.81 -3.34 -13.58
C ILE A 189 -2.40 -2.60 -12.31
N HIS A 190 -1.36 -3.05 -11.61
CA HIS A 190 -0.85 -2.34 -10.43
C HIS A 190 -0.12 -1.05 -10.81
N ARG A 191 0.64 -1.03 -11.91
CA ARG A 191 1.32 0.17 -12.40
C ARG A 191 0.32 1.22 -12.89
N GLU A 192 -0.71 0.78 -13.60
CA GLU A 192 -1.85 1.58 -14.02
C GLU A 192 -2.57 2.19 -12.81
N MET A 193 -2.93 1.39 -11.81
CA MET A 193 -3.51 1.90 -10.56
C MET A 193 -2.62 2.96 -9.90
N VAL A 194 -1.32 2.68 -9.72
CA VAL A 194 -0.39 3.62 -9.06
C VAL A 194 -0.29 4.96 -9.80
N SER A 195 -0.40 4.95 -11.13
CA SER A 195 -0.36 6.18 -11.93
C SER A 195 -1.52 7.15 -11.66
N GLY A 196 -2.59 6.69 -11.00
CA GLY A 196 -3.74 7.50 -10.58
C GLY A 196 -3.74 7.87 -9.09
N LEU A 197 -2.75 7.43 -8.30
CA LEU A 197 -2.69 7.73 -6.87
C LEU A 197 -1.99 9.08 -6.60
N ASP A 198 -2.58 9.89 -5.72
CA ASP A 198 -1.97 11.12 -5.20
C ASP A 198 -1.25 10.87 -3.86
N LEU A 199 -0.35 9.90 -3.84
CA LEU A 199 0.52 9.64 -2.69
C LEU A 199 1.84 8.99 -3.13
N PRO A 200 2.90 9.10 -2.31
CA PRO A 200 4.16 8.39 -2.55
C PRO A 200 4.03 6.87 -2.54
N VAL A 201 4.59 6.20 -3.55
CA VAL A 201 4.51 4.74 -3.70
C VAL A 201 5.88 4.08 -3.87
N GLY A 202 6.15 3.08 -3.02
CA GLY A 202 7.35 2.25 -3.08
C GLY A 202 7.14 0.95 -3.86
N PHE A 203 7.85 0.77 -4.97
CA PHE A 203 7.87 -0.52 -5.67
C PHE A 203 8.95 -1.43 -5.10
N LYS A 204 8.57 -2.62 -4.62
CA LYS A 204 9.55 -3.61 -4.16
C LYS A 204 10.27 -4.25 -5.34
N ASN A 205 11.58 -4.50 -5.20
CA ASN A 205 12.34 -5.30 -6.17
C ASN A 205 11.77 -6.73 -6.30
N GLY A 206 12.06 -7.39 -7.43
CA GLY A 206 11.58 -8.74 -7.74
C GLY A 206 11.99 -9.76 -6.68
N THR A 207 11.24 -10.87 -6.56
CA THR A 207 11.51 -11.93 -5.57
C THR A 207 12.92 -12.52 -5.70
N ASP A 208 13.47 -12.52 -6.90
CA ASP A 208 14.83 -12.95 -7.24
C ASP A 208 15.92 -11.94 -6.88
N GLY A 209 15.56 -10.70 -6.52
CA GLY A 209 16.48 -9.59 -6.28
C GLY A 209 16.58 -8.60 -7.44
N SER A 210 15.87 -8.83 -8.55
CA SER A 210 15.97 -7.98 -9.73
C SER A 210 15.41 -6.56 -9.48
N LEU A 211 16.23 -5.55 -9.78
CA LEU A 211 15.83 -4.14 -9.64
C LEU A 211 15.08 -3.65 -10.88
N GLY A 212 15.30 -4.26 -12.05
CA GLY A 212 14.73 -3.86 -13.33
C GLY A 212 13.21 -3.77 -13.29
N ILE A 213 12.54 -4.78 -12.74
CA ILE A 213 11.08 -4.85 -12.62
C ILE A 213 10.52 -3.62 -11.90
N ALA A 214 11.14 -3.22 -10.79
CA ALA A 214 10.68 -2.08 -10.01
C ALA A 214 11.03 -0.75 -10.68
N CYS A 215 12.19 -0.63 -11.33
CA CYS A 215 12.52 0.55 -12.14
C CYS A 215 11.55 0.76 -13.30
N ASP A 216 11.17 -0.31 -14.00
CA ASP A 216 10.20 -0.25 -15.09
C ASP A 216 8.79 0.06 -14.56
N ALA A 217 8.44 -0.43 -13.37
CA ALA A 217 7.21 -0.08 -12.70
C ALA A 217 7.14 1.42 -12.36
N MET A 218 8.21 1.99 -11.80
CA MET A 218 8.30 3.43 -11.51
C MET A 218 8.16 4.27 -12.78
N ARG A 219 8.85 3.90 -13.86
CA ARG A 219 8.72 4.60 -15.17
C ARG A 219 7.31 4.52 -15.72
N SER A 220 6.71 3.32 -15.68
CA SER A 220 5.35 3.11 -16.16
C SER A 220 4.34 3.93 -15.36
N ALA A 221 4.43 3.89 -14.03
CA ALA A 221 3.53 4.63 -13.15
C ALA A 221 3.67 6.16 -13.29
N ALA A 222 4.84 6.67 -13.67
CA ALA A 222 5.08 8.10 -13.89
C ALA A 222 4.39 8.68 -15.14
N HIS A 223 3.75 7.85 -15.98
CA HIS A 223 3.08 8.28 -17.19
C HIS A 223 1.55 8.11 -17.11
N PRO A 224 0.78 8.88 -17.91
CA PRO A 224 -0.66 8.68 -18.07
C PRO A 224 -1.03 7.29 -18.58
N HIS A 225 -2.14 6.75 -18.09
CA HIS A 225 -2.74 5.49 -18.57
C HIS A 225 -4.22 5.67 -18.89
N ARG A 226 -4.73 4.75 -19.70
CA ARG A 226 -6.17 4.53 -19.95
C ARG A 226 -6.45 3.06 -19.77
N HIS A 227 -7.22 2.67 -18.76
CA HIS A 227 -7.40 1.27 -18.43
C HIS A 227 -8.79 0.94 -17.88
N PHE A 228 -9.14 -0.33 -17.89
CA PHE A 228 -10.37 -0.82 -17.26
C PHE A 228 -10.25 -0.76 -15.74
N GLY A 229 -11.30 -0.31 -15.07
CA GLY A 229 -11.37 -0.25 -13.61
C GLY A 229 -12.81 -0.15 -13.11
N MET A 230 -12.97 0.34 -11.89
CA MET A 230 -14.27 0.66 -11.31
C MET A 230 -14.32 2.13 -10.89
N ASP A 231 -15.46 2.78 -11.11
CA ASP A 231 -15.73 4.11 -10.55
C ASP A 231 -15.96 4.05 -9.03
N ALA A 232 -16.09 5.21 -8.39
CA ALA A 232 -16.33 5.29 -6.94
C ALA A 232 -17.66 4.65 -6.50
N LEU A 233 -18.63 4.49 -7.41
CA LEU A 233 -19.91 3.85 -7.16
C LEU A 233 -19.86 2.32 -7.37
N GLY A 234 -18.73 1.78 -7.83
CA GLY A 234 -18.51 0.35 -8.04
C GLY A 234 -18.93 -0.14 -9.44
N HIS A 235 -19.17 0.76 -10.39
CA HIS A 235 -19.48 0.39 -11.76
C HIS A 235 -18.20 0.23 -12.60
N PRO A 236 -18.15 -0.73 -13.54
CA PRO A 236 -17.08 -0.80 -14.53
C PRO A 236 -16.92 0.53 -15.29
N ALA A 237 -15.68 1.01 -15.40
CA ALA A 237 -15.38 2.30 -16.02
C ALA A 237 -14.04 2.28 -16.77
N LEU A 238 -13.92 3.16 -17.77
CA LEU A 238 -12.63 3.57 -18.32
C LEU A 238 -12.00 4.59 -17.36
N LEU A 239 -10.87 4.25 -16.78
CA LEU A 239 -10.10 5.15 -15.93
C LEU A 239 -8.98 5.80 -16.74
N GLU A 240 -8.88 7.13 -16.64
CA GLU A 240 -7.78 7.92 -17.21
C GLU A 240 -6.95 8.50 -16.06
N THR A 241 -5.64 8.30 -16.10
CA THR A 241 -4.71 8.77 -15.06
C THR A 241 -3.68 9.72 -15.65
N HIS A 242 -3.06 10.55 -14.81
CA HIS A 242 -2.10 11.56 -15.26
C HIS A 242 -0.63 11.17 -14.99
N GLY A 243 -0.39 10.03 -14.36
CA GLY A 243 0.93 9.61 -13.91
C GLY A 243 1.21 10.04 -12.47
N ASN A 244 1.96 9.21 -11.75
CA ASN A 244 2.42 9.44 -10.40
C ASN A 244 3.95 9.61 -10.39
N PRO A 245 4.47 10.84 -10.21
CA PRO A 245 5.90 11.10 -10.17
C PRO A 245 6.55 10.66 -8.83
N ASP A 246 5.76 10.42 -7.79
CA ASP A 246 6.21 10.20 -6.41
C ASP A 246 6.51 8.72 -6.14
N THR A 247 7.25 8.07 -7.05
CA THR A 247 7.60 6.65 -6.94
C THR A 247 9.06 6.44 -6.57
N HIS A 248 9.35 5.39 -5.79
CA HIS A 248 10.71 5.05 -5.36
C HIS A 248 10.90 3.55 -5.23
N LEU A 249 12.17 3.11 -5.15
CA LEU A 249 12.51 1.70 -5.01
C LEU A 249 12.52 1.26 -3.54
N VAL A 250 11.96 0.09 -3.26
CA VAL A 250 12.06 -0.61 -1.97
C VAL A 250 12.90 -1.88 -2.12
N LEU A 251 14.11 -1.87 -1.56
CA LEU A 251 15.05 -2.99 -1.56
C LEU A 251 14.70 -3.98 -0.45
N ARG A 252 14.28 -5.20 -0.79
CA ARG A 252 13.86 -6.24 0.16
C ARG A 252 14.67 -7.55 0.08
N GLY A 253 15.80 -7.52 -0.63
CA GLY A 253 16.64 -8.69 -0.90
C GLY A 253 16.11 -9.58 -2.02
N GLY A 254 16.75 -10.74 -2.23
CA GLY A 254 16.34 -11.73 -3.22
C GLY A 254 16.56 -13.16 -2.75
N MET A 255 15.93 -14.12 -3.43
CA MET A 255 16.05 -15.56 -3.11
C MET A 255 17.51 -16.07 -3.11
N ALA A 256 18.40 -15.46 -3.89
CA ALA A 256 19.79 -15.88 -4.02
C ALA A 256 20.76 -15.18 -3.03
N ARG A 257 20.41 -14.00 -2.50
CA ARG A 257 21.23 -13.27 -1.51
C ARG A 257 20.38 -12.30 -0.66
N PRO A 258 20.58 -12.26 0.67
CA PRO A 258 20.15 -11.13 1.49
C PRO A 258 20.84 -9.85 0.97
N THR A 259 20.09 -8.79 0.71
CA THR A 259 20.69 -7.44 0.65
C THR A 259 20.95 -7.00 2.07
N THR A 260 22.15 -7.27 2.58
CA THR A 260 22.72 -6.52 3.70
C THR A 260 23.07 -5.11 3.20
N MET A 261 22.96 -4.09 4.06
CA MET A 261 23.75 -2.85 3.91
C MET A 261 25.21 -3.27 3.72
N PRO A 262 25.82 -3.17 2.52
CA PRO A 262 27.21 -3.53 2.39
C PRO A 262 28.07 -2.33 2.79
N PRO A 263 29.15 -2.51 3.57
CA PRO A 263 30.23 -1.55 3.49
C PRO A 263 30.80 -1.67 2.06
N ALA A 264 30.49 -0.68 1.22
CA ALA A 264 31.14 -0.44 -0.08
C ALA A 264 30.83 -1.37 -1.28
N SER A 265 29.72 -2.12 -1.34
CA SER A 265 29.37 -2.88 -2.56
C SER A 265 27.97 -2.59 -3.13
N LEU A 266 27.67 -1.31 -3.36
CA LEU A 266 26.87 -0.96 -4.54
C LEU A 266 27.84 -0.91 -5.72
N PRO A 267 27.58 -1.56 -6.87
CA PRO A 267 28.33 -1.23 -8.07
C PRO A 267 28.23 0.29 -8.25
N ARG A 268 29.39 0.97 -8.34
CA ARG A 268 29.46 2.40 -8.64
C ARG A 268 28.38 2.69 -9.69
N ALA A 269 27.47 3.59 -9.36
CA ALA A 269 26.29 3.88 -10.17
C ALA A 269 26.50 5.12 -11.07
N PRO A 270 27.21 5.04 -12.20
CA PRO A 270 27.15 6.08 -13.22
C PRO A 270 26.30 5.70 -14.43
N ARG A 271 25.96 4.42 -14.68
CA ARG A 271 25.24 4.03 -15.92
C ARG A 271 23.71 4.04 -15.86
N TRP A 272 23.10 3.96 -14.67
CA TRP A 272 21.64 3.86 -14.53
C TRP A 272 20.94 5.18 -14.16
N ARG A 273 21.70 6.14 -13.60
CA ARG A 273 21.21 7.50 -13.29
C ARG A 273 20.76 8.29 -14.52
N SER A 274 21.25 7.94 -15.71
CA SER A 274 20.88 8.62 -16.96
C SER A 274 19.66 8.02 -17.67
N ARG A 275 19.10 6.91 -17.17
CA ARG A 275 17.97 6.20 -17.82
C ARG A 275 16.71 6.09 -16.96
N ALA A 276 16.79 6.34 -15.66
CA ALA A 276 15.62 6.52 -14.79
C ALA A 276 15.39 8.02 -14.59
N SER A 277 14.14 8.44 -14.37
CA SER A 277 13.76 9.81 -14.05
C SER A 277 14.79 10.47 -13.11
N PRO A 278 15.18 11.75 -13.32
CA PRO A 278 16.31 12.38 -12.63
C PRO A 278 16.17 12.52 -11.10
N ARG A 279 15.12 11.96 -10.47
CA ARG A 279 14.73 12.13 -9.07
C ARG A 279 14.79 10.84 -8.21
N GLY A 280 15.51 9.80 -8.65
CA GLY A 280 15.43 8.47 -7.99
C GLY A 280 16.02 8.40 -6.58
N SER A 281 15.14 8.32 -5.57
CA SER A 281 15.45 7.97 -4.16
C SER A 281 15.22 6.48 -3.86
N TRP A 282 15.85 5.99 -2.79
CA TRP A 282 15.97 4.55 -2.49
C TRP A 282 15.57 4.25 -1.05
N SER A 283 14.83 3.17 -0.83
CA SER A 283 14.40 2.72 0.49
C SER A 283 14.80 1.27 0.72
N ILE A 284 15.14 0.89 1.95
CA ILE A 284 15.49 -0.51 2.30
C ILE A 284 14.42 -1.11 3.20
N ALA A 285 13.84 -2.22 2.80
CA ALA A 285 12.97 -3.01 3.65
C ALA A 285 13.76 -4.03 4.50
N ALA A 286 13.78 -3.83 5.82
CA ALA A 286 14.23 -4.82 6.80
C ALA A 286 13.12 -5.89 6.99
N THR A 287 13.13 -6.89 6.11
CA THR A 287 12.21 -8.05 6.12
C THR A 287 12.94 -9.32 6.60
N PRO A 288 12.25 -10.45 6.89
CA PRO A 288 12.89 -11.68 7.39
C PRO A 288 14.02 -12.23 6.49
N THR A 289 13.96 -11.99 5.18
CA THR A 289 15.06 -12.30 4.24
C THR A 289 16.30 -11.43 4.44
N ALA A 290 16.15 -10.22 4.97
CA ALA A 290 17.22 -9.30 5.36
C ALA A 290 17.68 -9.50 6.83
N ALA A 291 16.82 -10.02 7.72
CA ALA A 291 17.03 -10.10 9.17
C ALA A 291 17.81 -11.34 9.67
N ARG A 292 18.39 -12.17 8.80
CA ARG A 292 19.25 -13.31 9.19
C ARG A 292 20.66 -12.87 9.58
N THR A 293 20.82 -12.00 10.57
CA THR A 293 22.12 -11.77 11.23
C THR A 293 21.92 -11.12 12.61
N ARG A 294 22.23 -11.87 13.68
CA ARG A 294 22.39 -11.30 15.02
C ARG A 294 23.55 -10.31 15.01
N CYS A 295 23.30 -9.06 15.38
CA CYS A 295 24.34 -8.05 15.52
C CYS A 295 25.09 -8.27 16.84
N ALA A 296 26.30 -8.80 16.77
CA ALA A 296 27.24 -8.88 17.89
C ALA A 296 28.62 -8.40 17.42
N SER A 297 28.83 -7.09 17.29
CA SER A 297 30.17 -6.48 17.49
C SER A 297 30.12 -4.95 17.54
N ARG A 298 30.95 -4.37 18.42
CA ARG A 298 31.08 -2.94 18.75
C ARG A 298 31.71 -2.06 17.64
N LYS A 299 31.63 -2.43 16.36
CA LYS A 299 32.26 -1.69 15.24
C LYS A 299 31.28 -0.87 14.38
N CYS A 300 30.06 -0.65 14.86
CA CYS A 300 29.02 0.06 14.09
C CYS A 300 29.16 1.61 14.10
N SER A 301 30.07 2.19 14.89
CA SER A 301 30.11 3.65 15.13
C SER A 301 30.85 4.50 14.09
N ALA A 302 31.56 3.93 13.11
CA ALA A 302 32.49 4.70 12.27
C ALA A 302 32.09 4.91 10.78
N ALA A 303 31.00 4.29 10.30
CA ALA A 303 30.72 4.20 8.85
C ALA A 303 29.47 4.96 8.36
N CYS A 304 28.76 5.70 9.21
CA CYS A 304 27.53 6.42 8.84
C CYS A 304 27.74 7.71 8.02
N SER A 305 28.96 8.09 7.62
CA SER A 305 29.21 9.47 7.18
C SER A 305 29.02 9.78 5.69
N HIS A 306 28.82 8.81 4.77
CA HIS A 306 28.93 9.11 3.32
C HIS A 306 27.93 8.44 2.35
N SER A 307 26.79 7.90 2.80
CA SER A 307 25.72 7.49 1.88
C SER A 307 24.35 7.63 2.55
N ALA A 308 23.62 8.71 2.24
CA ALA A 308 22.29 8.98 2.79
C ALA A 308 21.27 8.03 2.15
N TRP A 309 20.63 7.20 3.00
CA TRP A 309 19.49 6.36 2.64
C TRP A 309 18.22 7.08 3.09
N PRO A 310 17.27 7.42 2.20
CA PRO A 310 16.12 8.23 2.59
C PRO A 310 14.96 7.45 3.24
N ALA A 311 14.89 6.11 3.17
CA ALA A 311 13.88 5.36 3.95
C ALA A 311 14.24 3.93 4.34
N ILE A 312 13.65 3.44 5.45
CA ILE A 312 13.67 2.04 5.89
C ILE A 312 12.23 1.54 6.15
N ALA A 313 11.86 0.38 5.61
CA ALA A 313 10.61 -0.31 5.96
C ALA A 313 10.91 -1.55 6.82
N ALA A 314 10.67 -1.49 8.13
CA ALA A 314 11.03 -2.56 9.05
C ALA A 314 9.81 -3.36 9.53
N CYS A 315 9.93 -4.69 9.60
CA CYS A 315 8.98 -5.51 10.37
C CYS A 315 9.36 -5.45 11.85
N ALA A 316 8.47 -4.96 12.71
CA ALA A 316 8.52 -5.33 14.13
C ALA A 316 8.06 -6.80 14.25
N ALA A 317 8.81 -7.61 15.00
CA ALA A 317 8.49 -9.01 15.27
C ALA A 317 7.44 -9.10 16.39
#